data_AF-A0A9W6MI15-F1
#
_entry.id   AF-A0A9W6MI15-F1
#
_cell.length_a   1.000
_cell.length_b   1.000
_cell.length_c   1.000
_cell.angle_alpha   90.00
_cell.angle_beta   90.00
_cell.angle_gamma   90.00
#
_symmetry.space_group_name_H-M   'P 1'
#
loop_
_entity.id
_entity.type
_entity.pdbx_description
1 polymer ?
#
loop_
_entity_poly.entity_id
_entity_poly.type
_entity_poly.pdbx_seq_one_letter_code
_entity_poly.pdbx_strand_id
1 'polypeptide(L)'
;MGWFSRRKATPATPQQSRPQRMSDRELTAHSDKLEKSIHVREAAERAGQVDGRRLTDWIPVLDQLRAQKREDEILVLLERLFPANEAHARIMRDSPLASDNDVTPLVTFYERAAIIHRRRRDYTAEIAVIERYLSHCLPGKAYPKMVERLDKARKLQAGA
;
A
#
# COMPACT_ATOMS: atom_id res chain seq x y z
N MET A 1 -59.59 -29.16 -29.62
CA MET A 1 -59.52 -28.46 -28.33
C MET A 1 -58.78 -29.36 -27.35
N GLY A 2 -57.52 -29.05 -27.03
CA GLY A 2 -56.70 -29.88 -26.14
C GLY A 2 -55.96 -28.98 -25.15
N TRP A 3 -56.29 -29.13 -23.87
CA TRP A 3 -55.66 -28.43 -22.75
C TRP A 3 -54.34 -29.12 -22.38
N PHE A 4 -53.22 -28.38 -22.38
CA PHE A 4 -51.97 -28.82 -21.75
C PHE A 4 -51.55 -27.81 -20.68
N SER A 5 -51.74 -28.19 -19.41
CA SER A 5 -51.31 -27.45 -18.24
C SER A 5 -49.83 -27.77 -17.95
N ARG A 6 -48.94 -26.81 -18.22
CA ARG A 6 -47.50 -26.93 -17.95
C ARG A 6 -47.17 -26.20 -16.64
N ARG A 7 -47.13 -26.95 -15.51
CA ARG A 7 -46.67 -26.43 -14.22
C ARG A 7 -45.19 -26.05 -14.32
N LYS A 8 -44.86 -24.77 -14.10
CA LYS A 8 -43.48 -24.30 -13.97
C LYS A 8 -42.94 -24.71 -12.61
N ALA A 9 -41.80 -25.41 -12.59
CA ALA A 9 -41.07 -25.73 -11.37
C ALA A 9 -40.41 -24.46 -10.82
N THR A 10 -40.63 -24.18 -9.53
CA THR A 10 -39.91 -23.15 -8.77
C THR A 10 -38.47 -23.59 -8.50
N PRO A 11 -37.45 -22.73 -8.71
CA PRO A 11 -36.08 -23.05 -8.32
C PRO A 11 -35.96 -23.07 -6.78
N ALA A 12 -35.27 -24.10 -6.27
CA ALA A 12 -35.00 -24.26 -4.85
C ALA A 12 -34.10 -23.14 -4.31
N THR A 13 -34.50 -22.55 -3.19
CA THR A 13 -33.69 -21.59 -2.43
C THR A 13 -32.36 -22.23 -2.01
N PRO A 14 -31.20 -21.61 -2.30
CA PRO A 14 -29.92 -22.15 -1.84
C PRO A 14 -29.88 -22.13 -0.32
N GLN A 15 -29.73 -23.32 0.25
CA GLN A 15 -29.61 -23.57 1.68
C GLN A 15 -28.36 -22.85 2.21
N GLN A 16 -28.57 -21.72 2.88
CA GLN A 16 -27.50 -20.95 3.51
C GLN A 16 -26.84 -21.81 4.59
N SER A 17 -25.58 -22.17 4.37
CA SER A 17 -24.76 -22.95 5.29
C SER A 17 -24.70 -22.26 6.66
N ARG A 18 -25.09 -22.99 7.70
CA ARG A 18 -25.03 -22.54 9.11
C ARG A 18 -23.56 -22.23 9.46
N PRO A 19 -23.22 -21.07 10.04
CA PRO A 19 -21.84 -20.76 10.41
C PRO A 19 -21.35 -21.79 11.42
N GLN A 20 -20.24 -22.47 11.08
CA GLN A 20 -19.58 -23.42 11.97
C GLN A 20 -19.10 -22.67 13.23
N ARG A 21 -19.48 -23.15 14.42
CA ARG A 21 -18.89 -22.66 15.67
C ARG A 21 -17.43 -23.10 15.71
N MET A 22 -16.52 -22.15 15.89
CA MET A 22 -15.12 -22.43 16.18
C MET A 22 -15.01 -23.21 17.50
N SER A 23 -14.04 -24.10 17.57
CA SER A 23 -13.63 -24.76 18.82
C SER A 23 -12.88 -23.81 19.74
N ASP A 24 -12.84 -24.11 21.05
CA ASP A 24 -12.14 -23.30 22.05
C ASP A 24 -10.65 -23.09 21.70
N ARG A 25 -10.01 -24.12 21.13
CA ARG A 25 -8.61 -24.04 20.67
C ARG A 25 -8.43 -23.06 19.51
N GLU A 26 -9.38 -23.02 18.58
CA GLU A 26 -9.37 -22.08 17.46
C GLU A 26 -9.64 -20.64 17.94
N LEU A 27 -10.50 -20.48 18.96
CA LEU A 27 -10.77 -19.18 19.58
C LEU A 27 -9.52 -18.61 20.26
N THR A 28 -8.79 -19.41 21.04
CA THR A 28 -7.52 -18.97 21.67
C THR A 28 -6.49 -18.57 20.62
N ALA A 29 -6.25 -19.42 19.61
CA ALA A 29 -5.28 -19.11 18.56
C ALA A 29 -5.65 -17.87 17.73
N HIS A 30 -6.94 -17.58 17.56
CA HIS A 30 -7.41 -16.36 16.91
C HIS A 30 -7.19 -15.13 17.80
N SER A 31 -7.45 -15.24 19.11
CA SER A 31 -7.18 -14.18 20.09
C SER A 31 -5.71 -13.79 20.12
N ASP A 32 -4.81 -14.77 20.20
CA ASP A 32 -3.36 -14.54 20.23
C ASP A 32 -2.87 -13.81 18.96
N LYS A 33 -3.40 -14.19 17.80
CA LYS A 33 -3.09 -13.51 16.53
C LYS A 33 -3.59 -12.07 16.53
N LEU A 34 -4.79 -11.83 17.05
CA LEU A 34 -5.37 -10.49 17.14
C LEU A 34 -4.55 -9.58 18.05
N GLU A 35 -4.21 -10.04 19.26
CA GLU A 35 -3.38 -9.30 20.21
C GLU A 35 -2.01 -8.96 19.62
N LYS A 36 -1.35 -9.94 19.00
CA LYS A 36 -0.08 -9.71 18.29
C LYS A 36 -0.24 -8.65 17.20
N SER A 37 -1.29 -8.73 16.39
CA SER A 37 -1.55 -7.75 15.33
C SER A 37 -1.83 -6.34 15.86
N ILE A 38 -2.49 -6.20 17.01
CA ILE A 38 -2.71 -4.91 17.67
C ILE A 38 -1.36 -4.29 18.05
N HIS A 39 -0.50 -5.03 18.75
CA HIS A 39 0.81 -4.52 19.16
C HIS A 39 1.71 -4.14 17.99
N VAL A 40 1.73 -4.96 16.93
CA VAL A 40 2.49 -4.65 15.71
C VAL A 40 1.96 -3.37 15.06
N ARG A 41 0.64 -3.21 14.96
CA ARG A 41 0.03 -2.03 14.35
C ARG A 41 0.32 -0.77 15.18
N GLU A 42 0.25 -0.83 16.50
CA GLU A 42 0.62 0.30 17.37
C GLU A 42 2.10 0.70 17.22
N ALA A 43 3.00 -0.28 17.08
CA ALA A 43 4.40 -0.02 16.81
C ALA A 43 4.61 0.60 15.42
N ALA A 44 3.93 0.09 14.40
CA ALA A 44 3.99 0.62 13.03
C ALA A 44 3.43 2.04 12.93
N GLU A 45 2.30 2.33 13.58
CA GLU A 45 1.72 3.68 13.64
C GLU A 45 2.69 4.66 14.30
N ARG A 46 3.32 4.29 15.42
CA ARG A 46 4.34 5.14 16.06
C ARG A 46 5.55 5.37 15.16
N ALA A 47 6.02 4.35 14.45
CA ALA A 47 7.14 4.47 13.51
C ALA A 47 6.78 5.29 12.25
N GLY A 48 5.51 5.30 11.86
CA GLY A 48 4.97 6.10 10.76
C GLY A 48 4.63 7.54 11.14
N GLN A 49 5.03 8.02 12.32
CA GLN A 49 4.81 9.42 12.69
C GLN A 49 5.99 10.30 12.29
N VAL A 50 5.67 11.45 11.70
CA VAL A 50 6.62 12.53 11.42
C VAL A 50 6.03 13.82 11.96
N ASP A 51 6.77 14.51 12.82
CA ASP A 51 6.34 15.72 13.55
C ASP A 51 4.97 15.56 14.25
N GLY A 52 4.73 14.38 14.85
CA GLY A 52 3.48 14.06 15.55
C GLY A 52 2.27 13.79 14.66
N ARG A 53 2.45 13.69 13.33
CA ARG A 53 1.39 13.42 12.34
C ARG A 53 1.56 12.06 11.70
N ARG A 54 0.46 11.39 11.33
CA ARG A 54 0.50 10.14 10.58
C ARG A 54 0.95 10.42 9.15
N LEU A 55 1.54 9.42 8.48
CA LEU A 55 1.96 9.54 7.07
C LEU A 55 0.86 10.10 6.17
N THR A 56 -0.37 9.59 6.29
CA THR A 56 -1.51 10.01 5.46
C THR A 56 -1.89 11.47 5.64
N ASP A 57 -1.61 12.06 6.81
CA ASP A 57 -1.94 13.46 7.12
C ASP A 57 -1.04 14.44 6.36
N TRP A 58 0.06 13.95 5.79
CA TRP A 58 0.95 14.73 4.92
C TRP A 58 0.49 14.81 3.47
N ILE A 59 -0.45 13.96 3.03
CA ILE A 59 -0.95 13.97 1.64
C ILE A 59 -1.56 15.34 1.27
N PRO A 60 -2.45 15.95 2.09
CA PRO A 60 -2.97 17.29 1.80
C PRO A 60 -1.89 18.37 1.76
N VAL A 61 -0.85 18.28 2.61
CA VAL A 61 0.27 19.22 2.60
C VAL A 61 1.06 19.13 1.29
N LEU A 62 1.35 17.90 0.83
CA LEU A 62 2.00 17.66 -0.45
C LEU A 62 1.15 18.17 -1.63
N ASP A 63 -0.18 18.04 -1.54
CA ASP A 63 -1.10 18.58 -2.56
C ASP A 63 -1.09 20.12 -2.59
N GLN A 64 -1.05 20.77 -1.42
CA GLN A 64 -0.93 22.22 -1.31
C GLN A 64 0.40 22.73 -1.89
N LEU A 65 1.52 22.10 -1.54
CA LEU A 65 2.84 22.45 -2.10
C LEU A 65 2.87 22.27 -3.62
N ARG A 66 2.23 21.21 -4.14
CA ARG A 66 2.10 20.97 -5.58
C ARG A 66 1.30 22.09 -6.25
N ALA A 67 0.17 22.50 -5.68
CA ALA A 67 -0.63 23.60 -6.21
C ALA A 67 0.15 24.92 -6.27
N GLN A 68 1.06 25.13 -5.32
CA GLN A 68 1.96 26.28 -5.25
C GLN A 68 3.23 26.14 -6.13
N LYS A 69 3.39 25.01 -6.85
CA LYS A 69 4.58 24.67 -7.65
C LYS A 69 5.89 24.67 -6.84
N ARG A 70 5.82 24.41 -5.53
CA ARG A 70 6.97 24.38 -4.61
C ARG A 70 7.62 23.01 -4.60
N GLU A 71 8.15 22.59 -5.75
CA GLU A 71 8.66 21.24 -5.93
C GLU A 71 9.86 20.89 -5.05
N ASP A 72 10.77 21.84 -4.80
CA ASP A 72 11.93 21.61 -3.93
C ASP A 72 11.49 21.26 -2.51
N GLU A 73 10.47 21.95 -2.01
CA GLU A 73 9.92 21.69 -0.68
C GLU A 73 9.17 20.37 -0.61
N ILE A 74 8.54 19.94 -1.70
CA ILE A 74 7.96 18.60 -1.80
C ILE A 74 9.08 17.56 -1.66
N LEU A 75 10.19 17.71 -2.38
CA LEU A 75 11.31 16.77 -2.29
C LEU A 75 11.90 16.73 -0.88
N VAL A 76 12.15 17.90 -0.26
CA VAL A 76 12.63 17.99 1.12
C VAL A 76 11.67 17.31 2.10
N LEU A 77 10.36 17.53 1.95
CA LEU A 77 9.37 16.87 2.80
C LEU A 77 9.35 15.35 2.56
N LEU A 78 9.35 14.89 1.31
CA LEU A 78 9.33 13.46 0.98
C LEU A 78 10.56 12.73 1.54
N GLU A 79 11.75 13.31 1.47
CA GLU A 79 12.96 12.73 2.08
C GLU A 79 12.83 12.56 3.59
N ARG A 80 12.09 13.45 4.28
CA ARG A 80 11.77 13.29 5.71
C ARG A 80 10.73 12.20 5.96
N LEU A 81 9.80 12.00 5.03
CA LEU A 81 8.73 10.99 5.15
C LEU A 81 9.20 9.56 4.83
N PHE A 82 10.20 9.39 3.96
CA PHE A 82 10.63 8.06 3.53
C PHE A 82 11.05 7.14 4.67
N PRO A 83 11.91 7.53 5.63
CA PRO A 83 12.32 6.63 6.71
C PRO A 83 11.15 6.14 7.57
N ALA A 84 10.19 7.02 7.87
CA ALA A 84 9.00 6.67 8.65
C ALA A 84 8.08 5.72 7.86
N ASN A 85 7.91 5.96 6.56
CA ASN A 85 7.15 5.10 5.65
C ASN A 85 7.77 3.69 5.53
N GLU A 86 9.09 3.63 5.39
CA GLU A 86 9.87 2.39 5.32
C GLU A 86 9.80 1.61 6.64
N ALA A 87 9.92 2.31 7.77
CA ALA A 87 9.83 1.70 9.09
C ALA A 87 8.43 1.15 9.39
N HIS A 88 7.37 1.91 9.05
CA HIS A 88 5.99 1.46 9.18
C HIS A 88 5.76 0.15 8.42
N ALA A 89 6.08 0.13 7.12
CA ALA A 89 5.89 -1.05 6.27
C ALA A 89 6.72 -2.25 6.73
N ARG A 90 7.95 -2.01 7.22
CA ARG A 90 8.80 -3.06 7.77
C ARG A 90 8.17 -3.70 9.00
N ILE A 91 7.67 -2.90 9.95
CA ILE A 91 7.05 -3.42 11.19
C ILE A 91 5.75 -4.16 10.87
N MET A 92 4.93 -3.66 9.94
CA MET A 92 3.67 -4.31 9.56
C MET A 92 3.85 -5.75 9.04
N ARG A 93 5.03 -6.12 8.54
CA ARG A 93 5.34 -7.50 8.11
C ARG A 93 5.26 -8.53 9.23
N ASP A 94 5.44 -8.09 10.47
CA ASP A 94 5.40 -8.96 11.64
C ASP A 94 3.96 -9.26 12.10
N SER A 95 2.97 -8.57 11.52
CA SER A 95 1.56 -8.73 11.85
C SER A 95 0.97 -9.95 11.14
N PRO A 96 0.42 -10.94 11.87
CA PRO A 96 -0.19 -12.12 11.26
C PRO A 96 -1.48 -11.82 10.47
N LEU A 97 -2.06 -10.62 10.64
CA LEU A 97 -3.28 -10.16 9.97
C LEU A 97 -3.03 -8.99 9.01
N ALA A 98 -1.77 -8.68 8.68
CA ALA A 98 -1.47 -7.64 7.70
C ALA A 98 -1.92 -8.05 6.30
N SER A 99 -2.48 -7.08 5.57
CA SER A 99 -2.72 -7.18 4.13
C SER A 99 -1.45 -6.84 3.34
N ASP A 100 -1.44 -7.18 2.06
CA ASP A 100 -0.35 -6.83 1.14
C ASP A 100 -0.07 -5.32 1.07
N ASN A 101 -1.10 -4.51 1.26
CA ASN A 101 -1.00 -3.05 1.25
C ASN A 101 -0.37 -2.50 2.54
N ASP A 102 -0.48 -3.23 3.66
CA ASP A 102 0.07 -2.80 4.94
C ASP A 102 1.60 -2.99 5.00
N VAL A 103 2.11 -4.02 4.31
CA VAL A 103 3.52 -4.45 4.37
C VAL A 103 4.44 -3.77 3.35
N THR A 104 3.84 -2.94 2.49
CA THR A 104 4.52 -2.20 1.42
C THR A 104 4.51 -0.71 1.75
N PRO A 105 5.62 0.02 1.57
CA PRO A 105 5.63 1.46 1.77
C PRO A 105 4.58 2.16 0.90
N LEU A 106 4.03 3.27 1.40
CA LEU A 106 3.08 4.09 0.63
C LEU A 106 3.72 4.58 -0.67
N VAL A 107 3.30 3.98 -1.78
CA VAL A 107 3.86 4.24 -3.11
C VAL A 107 3.70 5.69 -3.56
N THR A 108 2.65 6.37 -3.08
CA THR A 108 2.33 7.76 -3.44
C THR A 108 3.47 8.74 -3.16
N PHE A 109 4.28 8.51 -2.12
CA PHE A 109 5.42 9.38 -1.81
C PHE A 109 6.54 9.23 -2.84
N TYR A 110 6.91 8.00 -3.16
CA TYR A 110 7.95 7.70 -4.14
C TYR A 110 7.53 8.11 -5.56
N GLU A 111 6.27 7.86 -5.93
CA GLU A 111 5.75 8.28 -7.24
C GLU A 111 5.79 9.80 -7.41
N ARG A 112 5.44 10.57 -6.38
CA ARG A 112 5.50 12.05 -6.41
C ARG A 112 6.94 12.55 -6.61
N ALA A 113 7.90 12.01 -5.85
CA ALA A 113 9.32 12.34 -6.01
C ALA A 113 9.82 11.97 -7.42
N ALA A 114 9.53 10.77 -7.90
CA ALA A 114 9.92 10.31 -9.23
C ALA A 114 9.35 11.21 -10.35
N ILE A 115 8.09 11.65 -10.24
CA ILE A 115 7.48 12.59 -11.20
C ILE A 115 8.20 13.95 -11.19
N ILE A 116 8.60 14.46 -10.03
CA ILE A 116 9.33 15.74 -9.93
C ILE A 116 10.69 15.62 -10.62
N HIS A 117 11.48 14.59 -10.28
CA HIS A 117 12.78 14.35 -10.91
C HIS A 117 12.65 14.18 -12.43
N ARG A 118 11.60 13.47 -12.89
CA ARG A 118 11.31 13.33 -14.32
C ARG A 118 11.07 14.66 -15.02
N ARG A 119 10.30 15.58 -14.42
CA ARG A 119 10.06 16.92 -15.00
C ARG A 119 11.35 17.74 -15.09
N ARG A 120 12.27 17.55 -14.15
CA ARG A 120 13.61 18.17 -14.12
C ARG A 120 14.61 17.49 -15.05
N ARG A 121 14.22 16.38 -15.70
CA ARG A 121 15.11 15.50 -16.50
C ARG A 121 16.29 14.94 -15.68
N ASP A 122 16.15 14.89 -14.37
CA ASP A 122 17.12 14.24 -13.48
C ASP A 122 16.78 12.75 -13.39
N TYR A 123 17.15 12.00 -14.42
CA TYR A 123 16.84 10.57 -14.50
C TYR A 123 17.61 9.75 -13.46
N THR A 124 18.78 10.21 -13.04
CA THR A 124 19.57 9.56 -11.99
C THR A 124 18.81 9.58 -10.67
N ALA A 125 18.26 10.74 -10.28
CA ALA A 125 17.46 10.84 -9.07
C ALA A 125 16.09 10.14 -9.20
N GLU A 126 15.46 10.17 -10.38
CA GLU A 126 14.23 9.38 -10.64
C GLU A 126 14.49 7.88 -10.38
N ILE A 127 15.58 7.34 -10.93
CA ILE A 127 15.98 5.94 -10.75
C ILE A 127 16.25 5.64 -9.27
N ALA A 128 17.04 6.47 -8.58
CA ALA A 128 17.41 6.26 -7.18
C ALA A 128 16.18 6.18 -6.26
N VAL A 129 15.20 7.07 -6.44
CA VAL A 129 13.95 7.05 -5.67
C VAL A 129 13.14 5.78 -5.92
N ILE A 130 13.06 5.33 -7.18
CA ILE A 130 12.30 4.13 -7.52
C ILE A 130 13.01 2.88 -6.99
N GLU A 131 14.33 2.79 -7.12
CA GLU A 131 15.11 1.67 -6.60
C GLU A 131 15.01 1.57 -5.08
N ARG A 132 15.03 2.72 -4.37
CA ARG A 132 14.74 2.78 -2.94
C ARG A 132 13.35 2.22 -2.60
N TYR A 133 12.30 2.60 -3.33
CA TYR A 133 10.98 2.00 -3.12
C TYR A 133 11.00 0.48 -3.29
N LEU A 134 11.61 0.00 -4.38
CA LEU A 134 11.65 -1.42 -4.72
C LEU A 134 12.46 -2.23 -3.71
N SER A 135 13.55 -1.69 -3.15
CA SER A 135 14.35 -2.37 -2.13
C SER A 135 13.58 -2.58 -0.81
N HIS A 136 12.52 -1.80 -0.59
CA HIS A 136 11.62 -1.96 0.54
C HIS A 136 10.33 -2.71 0.18
N CYS A 137 10.16 -3.23 -1.04
CA CYS A 137 9.01 -4.07 -1.37
C CYS A 137 9.30 -5.54 -1.10
N LEU A 138 8.27 -6.30 -0.68
CA LEU A 138 8.36 -7.75 -0.67
C LEU A 138 8.35 -8.29 -2.12
N PRO A 139 8.97 -9.47 -2.37
CA PRO A 139 8.94 -10.10 -3.70
C PRO A 139 7.51 -10.22 -4.24
N GLY A 140 7.28 -9.72 -5.45
CA GLY A 140 5.95 -9.75 -6.11
C GLY A 140 4.91 -8.76 -5.56
N LYS A 141 5.27 -7.90 -4.60
CA LYS A 141 4.36 -6.88 -4.02
C LYS A 141 4.65 -5.45 -4.49
N ALA A 142 5.69 -5.25 -5.29
CA ALA A 142 6.00 -3.94 -5.86
C ALA A 142 4.87 -3.44 -6.79
N TYR A 143 4.57 -2.14 -6.72
CA TYR A 143 3.57 -1.55 -7.61
C TYR A 143 4.03 -1.61 -9.08
N PRO A 144 3.28 -2.25 -10.00
CA PRO A 144 3.74 -2.47 -11.38
C PRO A 144 4.15 -1.20 -12.12
N LYS A 145 3.44 -0.09 -11.92
CA LYS A 145 3.77 1.19 -12.57
C LYS A 145 5.12 1.76 -12.13
N MET A 146 5.59 1.45 -10.93
CA MET A 146 6.93 1.87 -10.48
C MET A 146 8.02 1.08 -11.22
N VAL A 147 7.80 -0.22 -11.45
CA VAL A 147 8.72 -1.06 -12.25
C VAL A 147 8.77 -0.56 -13.69
N GLU A 148 7.63 -0.32 -14.32
CA GLU A 148 7.58 0.25 -15.68
C GLU A 148 8.25 1.63 -15.77
N ARG A 149 8.11 2.45 -14.72
CA ARG A 149 8.74 3.77 -14.66
C ARG A 149 10.25 3.64 -14.57
N LEU A 150 10.77 2.70 -13.78
CA LEU A 150 12.20 2.42 -13.67
C LEU A 150 12.80 2.08 -15.03
N ASP A 151 12.16 1.18 -15.79
CA ASP A 151 12.61 0.79 -17.12
C ASP A 151 12.65 1.98 -18.09
N LYS A 152 11.63 2.85 -18.04
CA LYS A 152 11.58 4.07 -18.85
C LYS A 152 12.66 5.07 -18.44
N ALA A 153 12.90 5.25 -17.14
CA ALA A 153 13.92 6.16 -16.62
C ALA A 153 15.33 5.70 -17.02
N ARG A 154 15.63 4.40 -16.89
CA ARG A 154 16.91 3.82 -17.31
C ARG A 154 17.18 4.00 -18.81
N LYS A 155 16.17 3.79 -19.66
CA LYS A 155 16.29 4.05 -21.11
C LYS A 155 16.61 5.50 -21.44
N LEU A 156 16.03 6.44 -20.68
CA LEU A 156 16.29 7.87 -20.88
C LEU A 156 17.64 8.31 -20.35
N GLN A 157 18.10 7.74 -19.24
CA GLN A 157 19.45 7.98 -18.74
C GLN A 157 20.52 7.49 -19.73
N ALA A 158 20.31 6.33 -20.37
CA ALA A 158 21.23 5.79 -21.36
C ALA A 158 21.23 6.55 -22.71
N GLY A 159 20.18 7.33 -22.98
CA GLY A 159 20.02 8.13 -24.21
C GLY A 159 20.22 9.63 -24.02
N ALA A 160 20.59 10.08 -22.81
CA ALA A 160 20.89 11.46 -22.47
C ALA A 160 22.41 11.71 -22.51
#